data_AF-A0A7C1VL59-F1
#
_entry.id   AF-A0A7C1VL59-F1
#
_cell.length_a   1.000
_cell.length_b   1.000
_cell.length_c   1.000
_cell.angle_alpha   90.00
_cell.angle_beta   90.00
_cell.angle_gamma   90.00
#
_symmetry.space_group_name_H-M   'P 1'
#
loop_
_entity.id
_entity.type
_entity.pdbx_description
1 polymer ?
#
loop_
_entity_poly.entity_id
_entity_poly.type
_entity_poly.pdbx_seq_one_letter_code
_entity_poly.pdbx_strand_id
1 'polypeptide(L)'
;MVMDFVKQLAGSSMKGLIANNIPSVAKGMINEIFTRYHITPETVIPMVENKESLWKKINPQDYFKIQKALDQVENLDWFTADWLLNAIREKHPALVSLFVTWKKGQNWLIKQIEEIKSQVETLRNAE
;
A
#
# COMPACT_ATOMS: atom_id res chain seq x y z
N MET A 1 -23.99 -26.49 13.55
CA MET A 1 -24.95 -26.07 12.50
C MET A 1 -25.42 -24.63 12.65
N VAL A 2 -26.06 -24.19 13.77
CA VAL A 2 -26.45 -22.77 13.96
C VAL A 2 -25.25 -21.88 14.34
N MET A 3 -24.34 -22.38 15.18
CA MET A 3 -23.11 -21.64 15.56
C MET A 3 -22.14 -21.43 14.40
N ASP A 4 -22.09 -22.36 13.44
CA ASP A 4 -21.22 -22.25 12.25
C ASP A 4 -21.76 -21.21 11.25
N PHE A 5 -23.09 -21.12 11.12
CA PHE A 5 -23.76 -20.13 10.29
C PHE A 5 -23.63 -18.71 10.86
N VAL A 6 -23.72 -18.54 12.19
CA VAL A 6 -23.48 -17.25 12.85
C VAL A 6 -22.01 -16.84 12.77
N LYS A 7 -21.06 -17.78 12.87
CA LYS A 7 -19.63 -17.50 12.62
C LYS A 7 -19.34 -17.16 11.16
N GLN A 8 -20.01 -17.82 10.19
CA GLN A 8 -19.92 -17.46 8.77
C GLN A 8 -20.51 -16.08 8.49
N LEU A 9 -21.66 -15.74 9.09
CA LEU A 9 -22.30 -14.44 8.96
C LEU A 9 -21.51 -13.32 9.64
N ALA A 10 -20.96 -13.56 10.83
CA ALA A 10 -20.07 -12.62 11.50
C ALA A 10 -18.75 -12.45 10.74
N GLY A 11 -18.18 -13.54 10.21
CA GLY A 11 -16.98 -13.51 9.38
C GLY A 11 -17.20 -12.77 8.06
N SER A 12 -18.33 -12.94 7.40
CA SER A 12 -18.68 -12.23 6.15
C SER A 12 -19.08 -10.77 6.40
N SER A 13 -19.77 -10.47 7.49
CA SER A 13 -20.13 -9.09 7.87
C SER A 13 -18.90 -8.29 8.34
N MET A 14 -17.99 -8.92 9.07
CA MET A 14 -16.76 -8.28 9.54
C MET A 14 -15.72 -8.17 8.43
N LYS A 15 -15.60 -9.16 7.54
CA LYS A 15 -14.85 -9.01 6.28
C LYS A 15 -15.43 -7.91 5.38
N GLY A 16 -16.76 -7.80 5.29
CA GLY A 16 -17.43 -6.73 4.53
C GLY A 16 -17.24 -5.33 5.13
N LEU A 17 -17.24 -5.19 6.46
CA LEU A 17 -16.92 -3.94 7.15
C LEU A 17 -15.44 -3.55 7.03
N ILE A 18 -14.55 -4.53 7.01
CA ILE A 18 -13.11 -4.32 6.80
C ILE A 18 -12.87 -3.95 5.32
N ALA A 19 -13.49 -4.65 4.36
CA ALA A 19 -13.43 -4.37 2.92
C ALA A 19 -13.74 -2.91 2.57
N ASN A 20 -14.78 -2.35 3.17
CA ASN A 20 -15.18 -0.96 2.92
C ASN A 20 -14.24 0.09 3.54
N ASN A 21 -13.45 -0.28 4.56
CA ASN A 21 -12.54 0.64 5.26
C ASN A 21 -11.06 0.44 4.92
N ILE A 22 -10.74 -0.61 4.16
CA ILE A 22 -9.38 -0.98 3.76
C ILE A 22 -8.60 0.17 3.13
N PRO A 23 -9.16 0.96 2.18
CA PRO A 23 -8.44 2.12 1.65
C PRO A 23 -8.10 3.13 2.76
N SER A 24 -8.99 3.38 3.71
CA SER A 24 -8.71 4.29 4.82
C SER A 24 -7.60 3.78 5.74
N VAL A 25 -7.60 2.47 6.04
CA VAL A 25 -6.54 1.84 6.84
C VAL A 25 -5.20 1.89 6.10
N ALA A 26 -5.18 1.53 4.82
CA ALA A 26 -3.99 1.61 3.97
C ALA A 26 -3.45 3.04 3.87
N LYS A 27 -4.33 4.05 3.72
CA LYS A 27 -3.95 5.47 3.77
C LYS A 27 -3.23 5.78 5.08
N GLY A 28 -3.77 5.35 6.22
CA GLY A 28 -3.16 5.55 7.54
C GLY A 28 -1.76 4.93 7.62
N MET A 29 -1.65 3.65 7.28
CA MET A 29 -0.39 2.89 7.31
C MET A 29 0.69 3.51 6.42
N ILE A 30 0.35 3.84 5.17
CA ILE A 30 1.30 4.39 4.20
C ILE A 30 1.84 5.73 4.68
N ASN A 31 0.96 6.62 5.17
CA ASN A 31 1.41 7.89 5.73
C ASN A 31 2.33 7.69 6.93
N GLU A 32 2.01 6.74 7.82
CA GLU A 32 2.88 6.43 8.96
C GLU A 32 4.25 5.93 8.51
N ILE A 33 4.30 5.05 7.51
CA ILE A 33 5.53 4.53 6.93
C ILE A 33 6.35 5.67 6.30
N PHE A 34 5.71 6.53 5.51
CA PHE A 34 6.39 7.63 4.84
C PHE A 34 7.01 8.59 5.87
N THR A 35 6.29 8.87 6.96
CA THR A 35 6.85 9.64 8.09
C THR A 35 7.98 8.89 8.80
N ARG A 36 7.75 7.64 9.23
CA ARG A 36 8.71 6.84 10.01
C ARG A 36 10.03 6.64 9.28
N TYR A 37 9.96 6.34 7.99
CA TYR A 37 11.14 6.06 7.16
C TYR A 37 11.67 7.29 6.43
N HIS A 38 11.17 8.48 6.77
CA HIS A 38 11.61 9.76 6.20
C HIS A 38 11.59 9.74 4.67
N ILE A 39 10.50 9.23 4.09
CA ILE A 39 10.30 9.22 2.64
C ILE A 39 9.97 10.65 2.23
N THR A 40 10.96 11.33 1.65
CA THR A 40 10.90 12.72 1.18
C THR A 40 11.37 12.82 -0.27
N PRO A 41 11.18 13.95 -0.97
CA PRO A 41 11.73 14.15 -2.31
C PRO A 41 13.22 13.86 -2.41
N GLU A 42 14.01 14.32 -1.45
CA GLU A 42 15.48 14.12 -1.40
C GLU A 42 15.84 12.64 -1.29
N THR A 43 14.98 11.85 -0.67
CA THR A 43 15.17 10.39 -0.53
C THR A 43 14.68 9.64 -1.77
N VAL A 44 13.55 10.07 -2.35
CA VAL A 44 12.91 9.40 -3.49
C VAL A 44 13.65 9.67 -4.80
N ILE A 45 14.13 10.89 -5.04
CA ILE A 45 14.85 11.26 -6.26
C ILE A 45 16.00 10.30 -6.57
N PRO A 46 16.97 10.05 -5.66
CA PRO A 46 18.06 9.12 -5.94
C PRO A 46 17.56 7.68 -6.14
N MET A 47 16.52 7.25 -5.44
CA MET A 47 15.95 5.92 -5.63
C MET A 47 15.35 5.75 -7.03
N VAL A 48 14.64 6.75 -7.53
CA VAL A 48 14.10 6.76 -8.90
C VAL A 48 15.23 6.81 -9.93
N GLU A 49 16.27 7.60 -9.70
CA GLU A 49 17.44 7.69 -10.57
C GLU A 49 18.21 6.37 -10.66
N ASN A 50 18.40 5.70 -9.52
CA ASN A 50 19.11 4.43 -9.41
C ASN A 50 18.23 3.19 -9.66
N LYS A 51 16.92 3.36 -9.90
CA LYS A 51 15.93 2.28 -10.01
C LYS A 51 15.89 1.37 -8.77
N GLU A 52 16.09 1.96 -7.60
CA GLU A 52 15.97 1.26 -6.31
C GLU A 52 14.50 1.11 -5.91
N SER A 53 14.18 0.01 -5.23
CA SER A 53 12.82 -0.26 -4.73
C SER A 53 12.58 0.52 -3.43
N LEU A 54 11.39 1.16 -3.31
CA LEU A 54 10.92 1.84 -2.09
C LEU A 54 10.95 0.89 -0.90
N TRP A 55 10.61 -0.37 -1.14
CA TRP A 55 10.45 -1.38 -0.11
C TRP A 55 11.77 -1.76 0.56
N LYS A 56 12.92 -1.49 -0.09
CA LYS A 56 14.25 -1.67 0.52
C LYS A 56 14.56 -0.68 1.65
N LYS A 57 13.88 0.47 1.69
CA LYS A 57 14.00 1.45 2.79
C LYS A 57 13.24 1.03 4.04
N ILE A 58 12.24 0.18 3.88
CA ILE A 58 11.32 -0.22 4.95
C ILE A 58 11.89 -1.47 5.62
N ASN A 59 11.82 -1.54 6.95
CA ASN A 59 12.22 -2.75 7.66
C ASN A 59 11.38 -3.95 7.17
N PRO A 60 11.98 -5.13 6.92
CA PRO A 60 11.25 -6.33 6.51
C PRO A 60 10.01 -6.65 7.34
N GLN A 61 10.03 -6.43 8.66
CA GLN A 61 8.87 -6.67 9.53
C GLN A 61 7.71 -5.70 9.24
N ASP A 62 8.00 -4.43 9.00
CA ASP A 62 6.96 -3.45 8.67
C ASP A 62 6.46 -3.67 7.24
N TYR A 63 7.36 -4.02 6.31
CA TYR A 63 6.97 -4.40 4.95
C TYR A 63 6.02 -5.61 4.95
N PHE A 64 6.33 -6.65 5.73
CA PHE A 64 5.45 -7.81 5.89
C PHE A 64 4.07 -7.45 6.46
N LYS A 65 3.97 -6.50 7.39
CA LYS A 65 2.67 -6.02 7.89
C LYS A 65 1.84 -5.36 6.79
N ILE A 66 2.46 -4.59 5.88
CA ILE A 66 1.76 -4.01 4.74
C ILE A 66 1.25 -5.11 3.84
N GLN A 67 2.11 -6.09 3.51
CA GLN A 67 1.73 -7.22 2.68
C GLN A 67 0.55 -7.99 3.29
N LYS A 68 0.60 -8.30 4.59
CA LYS A 68 -0.51 -8.98 5.28
C LYS A 68 -1.78 -8.14 5.34
N ALA A 69 -1.68 -6.81 5.47
CA ALA A 69 -2.86 -5.94 5.42
C ALA A 69 -3.51 -5.94 4.04
N LEU A 70 -2.70 -5.88 2.97
CA LEU A 70 -3.18 -5.97 1.58
C LEU A 70 -3.71 -7.36 1.24
N ASP A 71 -3.14 -8.40 1.84
CA ASP A 71 -3.57 -9.79 1.67
C ASP A 71 -5.02 -10.02 2.15
N GLN A 72 -5.47 -9.28 3.17
CA GLN A 72 -6.87 -9.34 3.64
C GLN A 72 -7.89 -8.77 2.63
N VAL A 73 -7.45 -8.21 1.50
CA VAL A 73 -8.28 -7.49 0.53
C VAL A 73 -8.45 -8.29 -0.76
N GLU A 74 -9.63 -8.83 -1.05
CA GLU A 74 -9.84 -9.68 -2.24
C GLU A 74 -9.40 -8.99 -3.55
N ASN A 75 -9.75 -7.70 -3.75
CA ASN A 75 -9.38 -6.92 -4.92
C ASN A 75 -8.45 -5.73 -4.57
N LEU A 76 -7.28 -5.65 -5.21
CA LEU A 76 -6.30 -4.57 -5.07
C LEU A 76 -6.35 -3.52 -6.19
N ASP A 77 -7.33 -3.53 -7.08
CA ASP A 77 -7.48 -2.59 -8.19
C ASP A 77 -7.53 -1.13 -7.74
N TRP A 78 -8.10 -0.87 -6.56
CA TRP A 78 -8.16 0.47 -5.96
C TRP A 78 -6.78 1.03 -5.59
N PHE A 79 -5.77 0.16 -5.36
CA PHE A 79 -4.44 0.59 -4.96
C PHE A 79 -3.63 1.03 -6.19
N THR A 80 -3.90 2.24 -6.66
CA THR A 80 -3.25 2.84 -7.85
C THR A 80 -2.31 3.97 -7.47
N ALA A 81 -1.50 4.45 -8.43
CA ALA A 81 -0.66 5.63 -8.22
C ALA A 81 -1.51 6.87 -7.86
N ASP A 82 -2.63 7.08 -8.57
CA ASP A 82 -3.54 8.20 -8.29
C ASP A 82 -4.15 8.10 -6.88
N TRP A 83 -4.57 6.90 -6.50
CA TRP A 83 -5.05 6.65 -5.15
C TRP A 83 -3.97 6.96 -4.10
N LEU A 84 -2.74 6.48 -4.32
CA LEU A 84 -1.63 6.69 -3.40
C LEU A 84 -1.29 8.18 -3.26
N LEU A 85 -1.21 8.91 -4.38
CA LEU A 85 -0.97 10.35 -4.38
C LEU A 85 -2.07 11.11 -3.64
N ASN A 86 -3.32 10.71 -3.79
CA ASN A 86 -4.43 11.28 -3.01
C ASN A 86 -4.34 10.92 -1.52
N ALA A 87 -3.95 9.69 -1.19
CA ALA A 87 -3.81 9.21 0.18
C ALA A 87 -2.73 9.97 0.96
N ILE A 88 -1.63 10.35 0.31
CA ILE A 88 -0.51 11.06 0.98
C ILE A 88 -0.58 12.58 0.83
N ARG A 89 -1.51 13.13 0.03
CA ARG A 89 -1.56 14.56 -0.35
C ARG A 89 -1.52 15.52 0.83
N GLU A 90 -2.30 15.23 1.87
CA GLU A 90 -2.43 16.12 3.03
C GLU A 90 -1.14 16.16 3.87
N LYS A 91 -0.45 15.03 4.01
CA LYS A 91 0.73 14.89 4.89
C LYS A 91 2.07 15.03 4.17
N HIS A 92 2.11 14.73 2.88
CA HIS A 92 3.31 14.72 2.05
C HIS A 92 3.12 15.50 0.73
N PRO A 93 2.70 16.78 0.77
CA PRO A 93 2.38 17.55 -0.44
C PRO A 93 3.59 17.72 -1.38
N ALA A 94 4.80 17.81 -0.84
CA ALA A 94 6.02 17.91 -1.65
C ALA A 94 6.29 16.64 -2.49
N LEU A 95 6.03 15.45 -1.94
CA LEU A 95 6.12 14.20 -2.69
C LEU A 95 5.06 14.13 -3.79
N VAL A 96 3.84 14.56 -3.50
CA VAL A 96 2.78 14.61 -4.50
C VAL A 96 3.16 15.56 -5.64
N SER A 97 3.64 16.76 -5.31
CA SER A 97 4.10 17.73 -6.31
C SER A 97 5.23 17.16 -7.17
N LEU A 98 6.17 16.44 -6.56
CA LEU A 98 7.25 15.77 -7.28
C LEU A 98 6.69 14.75 -8.28
N PHE A 99 5.88 13.79 -7.82
CA PHE A 99 5.39 12.71 -8.67
C PHE A 99 4.42 13.18 -9.76
N VAL A 100 3.64 14.25 -9.52
CA VAL A 100 2.73 14.83 -10.52
C VAL A 100 3.50 15.53 -11.64
N THR A 101 4.60 16.20 -11.31
CA THR A 101 5.38 16.96 -12.31
C THR A 101 6.48 16.14 -12.98
N TRP A 102 6.85 15.00 -12.39
CA TRP A 102 7.96 14.17 -12.85
C TRP A 102 7.53 12.81 -13.38
N LYS A 103 7.37 12.71 -14.71
CA LYS A 103 6.92 11.48 -15.41
C LYS A 103 7.76 10.23 -15.07
N LYS A 104 9.08 10.36 -14.95
CA LYS A 104 9.96 9.25 -14.56
C LYS A 104 9.67 8.77 -13.14
N GLY A 105 9.47 9.70 -12.20
CA GLY A 105 9.06 9.40 -10.83
C GLY A 105 7.69 8.72 -10.78
N GLN A 106 6.72 9.20 -11.57
CA GLN A 106 5.39 8.61 -11.64
C GLN A 106 5.44 7.15 -12.15
N ASN A 107 6.20 6.90 -13.22
CA ASN A 107 6.41 5.55 -13.74
C ASN A 107 7.10 4.64 -12.72
N TRP A 108 8.05 5.17 -11.95
CA TRP A 108 8.68 4.43 -10.87
C TRP A 108 7.69 4.11 -9.76
N LEU A 109 6.84 5.05 -9.36
CA LEU A 109 5.81 4.85 -8.33
C LEU A 109 4.81 3.75 -8.72
N ILE A 110 4.37 3.74 -9.99
CA ILE A 110 3.52 2.69 -10.55
C ILE A 110 4.19 1.32 -10.38
N LYS A 111 5.47 1.21 -10.74
CA LYS A 111 6.23 -0.04 -10.55
C LYS A 111 6.34 -0.47 -9.09
N GLN A 112 6.49 0.47 -8.15
CA GLN A 112 6.53 0.14 -6.72
C GLN A 112 5.20 -0.46 -6.26
N ILE A 113 4.08 0.06 -6.76
CA ILE A 113 2.73 -0.45 -6.46
C ILE A 113 2.52 -1.84 -7.10
N GLU A 114 2.95 -2.03 -8.35
CA GLU A 114 2.89 -3.33 -9.01
C GLU A 114 3.74 -4.38 -8.28
N GLU A 115 4.93 -4.01 -7.83
CA GLU A 115 5.83 -4.89 -7.08
C GLU A 115 5.15 -5.41 -5.81
N ILE A 116 4.56 -4.54 -4.98
CA ILE A 116 3.90 -4.99 -3.76
C ILE A 116 2.62 -5.79 -4.03
N LYS A 117 1.84 -5.46 -5.07
CA LYS A 117 0.67 -6.28 -5.48
C LYS A 117 1.08 -7.69 -5.86
N SER A 118 2.10 -7.82 -6.71
CA SER A 118 2.62 -9.13 -7.13
C SER A 118 3.17 -9.95 -5.96
N GLN A 119 3.82 -9.29 -4.99
CA GLN A 119 4.29 -9.96 -3.78
C GLN A 119 3.13 -10.45 -2.91
N VAL A 120 2.03 -9.69 -2.80
CA VAL A 120 0.82 -10.12 -2.08
C VAL A 120 0.16 -11.31 -2.78
N GLU A 121 0.04 -11.29 -4.10
CA GLU A 121 -0.47 -12.43 -4.88
C GLU A 121 0.39 -13.68 -4.71
N THR A 122 1.72 -13.52 -4.65
CA THR A 122 2.64 -14.63 -4.39
C THR A 122 2.40 -15.26 -3.02
N LEU A 123 2.19 -14.43 -1.99
CA LEU A 123 1.87 -14.91 -0.64
C LEU A 123 0.55 -15.69 -0.60
N ARG A 124 -0.47 -15.26 -1.35
CA ARG A 124 -1.77 -15.95 -1.43
C ARG A 124 -1.68 -17.33 -2.06
N ASN A 125 -0.83 -17.48 -3.07
CA ASN A 125 -0.66 -18.75 -3.77
C ASN A 125 0.26 -19.74 -3.03
N ALA A 126 0.93 -19.28 -1.96
CA ALA A 126 1.80 -20.11 -1.13
C ALA A 126 1.08 -20.70 0.10
N GLU A 127 -0.14 -20.24 0.39
CA GLU A 127 -1.04 -20.75 1.44
C GLU A 127 -2.01 -21.82 0.87
#